data_AF-A0A8T2BE35-F1
#
_entry.id   AF-A0A8T2BE35-F1
#
_cell.length_a   1.000
_cell.length_b   1.000
_cell.length_c   1.000
_cell.angle_alpha   90.00
_cell.angle_beta   90.00
_cell.angle_gamma   90.00
#
_symmetry.space_group_name_H-M   'P 1'
#
loop_
_entity.id
_entity.type
_entity.pdbx_description
1 polymer ?
#
loop_
_entity_poly.entity_id
_entity_poly.type
_entity_poly.pdbx_seq_one_letter_code
_entity_poly.pdbx_strand_id
1 'polypeptide(L)'
;MPKNAYPWVRRGEDEGPDLTPDEELLLLTKQITETQGFDIDFKQFRCEFNYRPVDYDDTAFVVKPETPRELMDRLSRESLAGFNERENTRYEFVKVIKANLFTTGTPAVMYFITFKGKDPSYDQPREFRAKVFYFYHYPPKYIFCDLKHEKMVRLQK
;
A
#
# COMPACT_ATOMS: atom_id res chain seq x y z
N MET A 1 -14.71 -11.33 -23.53
CA MET A 1 -14.32 -11.58 -22.12
C MET A 1 -15.02 -10.55 -21.23
N PRO A 2 -15.54 -10.92 -20.05
CA PRO A 2 -16.29 -9.99 -19.20
C PRO A 2 -15.37 -8.90 -18.63
N LYS A 3 -15.87 -7.66 -18.57
CA LYS A 3 -15.21 -6.51 -17.95
C LYS A 3 -15.45 -6.54 -16.43
N ASN A 4 -14.36 -6.43 -15.67
CA ASN A 4 -14.25 -6.18 -14.22
C ASN A 4 -14.35 -7.38 -13.27
N ALA A 5 -13.20 -7.91 -12.84
CA ALA A 5 -12.91 -8.35 -11.46
C ALA A 5 -11.45 -8.85 -11.35
N TYR A 6 -10.60 -8.10 -10.65
CA TYR A 6 -9.28 -8.51 -10.12
C TYR A 6 -8.10 -8.59 -11.17
N PRO A 7 -7.50 -7.48 -11.65
CA PRO A 7 -7.54 -7.04 -13.04
C PRO A 7 -6.43 -5.97 -13.29
N TRP A 8 -5.11 -6.28 -13.30
CA TRP A 8 -3.97 -5.37 -12.94
C TRP A 8 -3.80 -4.04 -13.72
N VAL A 9 -4.87 -3.61 -14.39
CA VAL A 9 -5.22 -2.40 -15.12
C VAL A 9 -4.19 -2.11 -16.15
N ARG A 10 -4.33 -2.84 -17.25
CA ARG A 10 -3.73 -2.47 -18.52
C ARG A 10 -4.76 -1.62 -19.24
N ARG A 11 -4.44 -0.34 -19.34
CA ARG A 11 -5.05 0.57 -20.29
C ARG A 11 -5.07 -0.11 -21.68
N GLY A 12 -6.15 0.04 -22.45
CA GLY A 12 -6.20 -0.53 -23.80
C GLY A 12 -5.10 0.06 -24.69
N GLU A 13 -4.66 -0.64 -25.74
CA GLU A 13 -3.69 -0.06 -26.69
C GLU A 13 -4.21 1.24 -27.33
N ASP A 14 -5.53 1.37 -27.45
CA ASP A 14 -6.22 2.56 -27.99
C ASP A 14 -6.54 3.63 -26.93
N GLU A 15 -6.21 3.39 -25.66
CA GLU A 15 -6.42 4.34 -24.58
C GLU A 15 -5.08 5.05 -24.33
N GLY A 16 -4.92 6.31 -24.78
CA GLY A 16 -3.69 7.09 -24.55
C GLY A 16 -3.49 7.42 -23.06
N PRO A 17 -2.27 7.74 -22.58
CA PRO A 17 -1.13 8.17 -23.37
C PRO A 17 -0.40 6.99 -24.01
N ASP A 18 0.05 7.20 -25.24
CA ASP A 18 0.82 6.24 -26.02
C ASP A 18 2.28 6.25 -25.56
N LEU A 19 2.51 5.81 -24.32
CA LEU A 19 3.85 5.66 -23.76
C LEU A 19 4.48 4.35 -24.22
N THR A 20 5.75 4.40 -24.60
CA THR A 20 6.56 3.19 -24.78
C THR A 20 6.76 2.48 -23.43
N PRO A 21 7.08 1.17 -23.41
CA PRO A 21 7.38 0.45 -22.18
C PRO A 21 8.46 1.11 -21.31
N ASP A 22 9.48 1.72 -21.92
CA ASP A 22 10.54 2.43 -21.21
C ASP A 22 10.03 3.72 -20.56
N GLU A 23 9.16 4.46 -21.24
CA GLU A 23 8.51 5.66 -20.68
C GLU A 23 7.54 5.30 -19.54
N GLU A 24 6.82 4.19 -19.67
CA GLU A 24 5.97 3.67 -18.58
C GLU A 24 6.82 3.30 -17.35
N LEU A 25 7.98 2.65 -17.54
CA LEU A 25 8.90 2.32 -16.45
C LEU A 25 9.48 3.58 -15.79
N LEU A 26 9.87 4.59 -16.57
CA LEU A 26 10.36 5.87 -16.05
C LEU A 26 9.28 6.59 -15.24
N LEU A 27 8.04 6.59 -15.74
CA LEU A 27 6.89 7.18 -15.06
C LEU A 27 6.55 6.44 -13.77
N LEU A 28 6.54 5.10 -13.78
CA LEU A 28 6.34 4.29 -12.59
C LEU A 28 7.44 4.57 -11.55
N THR A 29 8.71 4.57 -11.98
CA THR A 29 9.85 4.87 -11.11
C THR A 29 9.71 6.25 -10.48
N LYS A 30 9.33 7.25 -11.27
CA LYS A 30 9.05 8.61 -10.77
C LYS A 30 7.96 8.60 -9.69
N GLN A 31 6.82 7.95 -9.95
CA GLN A 31 5.72 7.87 -8.98
C GLN A 31 6.12 7.12 -7.71
N ILE A 32 6.89 6.03 -7.82
CA ILE A 32 7.44 5.30 -6.66
C ILE A 32 8.34 6.21 -5.83
N THR A 33 9.26 6.93 -6.47
CA THR A 33 10.19 7.83 -5.76
C THR A 33 9.43 8.97 -5.07
N GLU A 34 8.53 9.65 -5.78
CA GLU A 34 7.80 10.82 -5.26
C GLU A 34 6.84 10.45 -4.12
N THR A 35 6.21 9.28 -4.20
CA THR A 35 5.18 8.86 -3.23
C THR A 35 5.68 7.83 -2.24
N GLN A 36 6.96 7.49 -2.32
CA GLN A 36 7.60 6.39 -1.58
C GLN A 36 6.87 5.05 -1.78
N GLY A 37 6.17 4.89 -2.90
CA GLY A 37 5.43 3.71 -3.29
C GLY A 37 3.98 3.62 -2.81
N PHE A 38 3.49 4.57 -1.99
CA PHE A 38 2.12 4.47 -1.45
C PHE A 38 1.04 4.93 -2.43
N ASP A 39 1.35 5.90 -3.28
CA ASP A 39 0.38 6.58 -4.14
C ASP A 39 0.79 6.46 -5.60
N ILE A 40 0.38 5.37 -6.25
CA ILE A 40 0.65 5.11 -7.67
C ILE A 40 -0.66 5.06 -8.44
N ASP A 41 -0.73 5.76 -9.56
CA ASP A 41 -1.85 5.69 -10.50
C ASP A 41 -1.62 4.57 -11.51
N PHE A 42 -1.92 3.35 -11.09
CA PHE A 42 -1.73 2.14 -11.91
C PHE A 42 -2.49 2.16 -13.24
N LYS A 43 -3.52 3.02 -13.37
CA LYS A 43 -4.27 3.16 -14.62
C LYS A 43 -3.40 3.72 -15.74
N GLN A 44 -2.25 4.32 -15.43
CA GLN A 44 -1.30 4.89 -16.40
C GLN A 44 -0.46 3.85 -17.12
N PHE A 45 -0.50 2.59 -16.70
CA PHE A 45 0.39 1.57 -17.21
C PHE A 45 -0.37 0.52 -18.00
N ARG A 46 0.29 0.01 -19.04
CA ARG A 46 -0.10 -1.18 -19.80
C ARG A 46 0.86 -2.31 -19.51
N CYS A 47 2.11 -2.01 -19.17
CA CYS A 47 3.08 -2.98 -18.73
C CYS A 47 2.74 -3.55 -17.36
N GLU A 48 3.06 -4.82 -17.16
CA GLU A 48 3.01 -5.45 -15.85
C GLU A 48 4.37 -5.34 -15.19
N PHE A 49 4.36 -4.77 -14.00
CA PHE A 49 5.54 -4.56 -13.20
C PHE A 49 5.48 -5.43 -11.95
N ASN A 50 6.63 -5.67 -11.35
CA ASN A 50 6.72 -6.29 -10.01
C ASN A 50 6.17 -5.37 -8.90
N TYR A 51 5.73 -4.17 -9.24
CA TYR A 51 5.04 -3.23 -8.36
C TYR A 51 3.56 -3.12 -8.77
N ARG A 52 2.64 -3.48 -7.87
CA ARG A 52 1.20 -3.58 -8.19
C ARG A 52 0.31 -3.30 -6.97
N PRO A 53 -0.98 -2.94 -7.15
CA PRO A 53 -1.91 -2.85 -6.03
C PRO A 53 -2.13 -4.25 -5.45
N VAL A 54 -2.42 -4.34 -4.14
CA VAL A 54 -2.82 -5.59 -3.51
C VAL A 54 -4.21 -5.97 -4.01
N ASP A 55 -4.32 -7.18 -4.57
CA ASP A 55 -5.59 -7.82 -4.82
C ASP A 55 -6.02 -8.59 -3.57
N TYR A 56 -7.17 -8.23 -3.01
CA TYR A 56 -7.67 -8.82 -1.78
C TYR A 56 -8.30 -10.21 -1.98
N ASP A 57 -8.52 -10.62 -3.23
CA ASP A 57 -9.00 -11.94 -3.60
C ASP A 57 -7.83 -12.87 -4.01
N ASP A 58 -6.62 -12.34 -4.21
CA ASP A 58 -5.40 -13.10 -4.55
C ASP A 58 -4.74 -13.71 -3.30
N THR A 59 -4.90 -15.03 -3.14
CA THR A 59 -4.32 -15.76 -2.00
C THR A 59 -2.85 -16.18 -2.18
N ALA A 60 -2.19 -15.86 -3.30
CA ALA A 60 -0.83 -16.34 -3.59
C ALA A 60 0.23 -15.84 -2.58
N PHE A 61 -0.04 -14.74 -1.89
CA PHE A 61 0.90 -14.08 -0.97
C PHE A 61 0.54 -14.23 0.51
N VAL A 62 -0.36 -15.16 0.84
CA VAL A 62 -0.85 -15.34 2.21
C VAL A 62 -0.70 -16.80 2.64
N VAL A 63 -0.27 -16.99 3.88
CA VAL A 63 -0.23 -18.32 4.50
C VAL A 63 -1.60 -18.63 5.09
N LYS A 64 -2.25 -19.68 4.58
CA LYS A 64 -3.53 -20.16 5.13
C LYS A 64 -3.39 -20.47 6.63
N PRO A 65 -4.42 -20.20 7.44
CA PRO A 65 -5.81 -19.88 7.04
C PRO A 65 -6.10 -18.39 6.81
N GLU A 66 -5.11 -17.49 6.93
CA GLU A 66 -5.31 -16.04 6.80
C GLU A 66 -5.73 -15.67 5.37
N THR A 67 -6.65 -14.71 5.24
CA THR A 67 -7.02 -14.07 3.96
C THR A 67 -6.13 -12.86 3.67
N PRO A 68 -6.02 -12.39 2.40
CA PRO A 68 -5.25 -11.18 2.08
C PRO A 68 -5.69 -9.95 2.87
N ARG A 69 -6.99 -9.82 3.13
CA ARG A 69 -7.54 -8.73 3.96
C ARG A 69 -7.08 -8.83 5.41
N GLU A 70 -7.18 -10.02 6.00
CA GLU A 70 -6.72 -10.25 7.38
C GLU A 70 -5.21 -10.03 7.51
N LEU A 71 -4.42 -10.45 6.52
CA LEU A 71 -2.98 -10.16 6.49
C LEU A 71 -2.73 -8.65 6.51
N MET A 72 -3.37 -7.87 5.65
CA MET A 72 -3.19 -6.41 5.61
C MET A 72 -3.65 -5.74 6.92
N ASP A 73 -4.75 -6.19 7.51
CA ASP A 73 -5.24 -5.69 8.80
C ASP A 73 -4.25 -6.01 9.93
N ARG A 74 -3.73 -7.24 9.99
CA ARG A 74 -2.75 -7.66 11.00
C ARG A 74 -1.45 -6.88 10.88
N LEU A 75 -0.87 -6.80 9.68
CA LEU A 75 0.36 -6.02 9.45
C LEU A 75 0.16 -4.54 9.81
N SER A 76 -1.02 -3.98 9.57
CA SER A 76 -1.35 -2.60 9.97
C SER A 76 -1.43 -2.44 11.49
N ARG A 77 -2.08 -3.37 12.20
CA ARG A 77 -2.18 -3.36 13.66
C ARG A 77 -0.81 -3.45 14.32
N GLU A 78 0.02 -4.39 13.88
CA GLU A 78 1.38 -4.59 14.41
C GLU A 78 2.28 -3.38 14.11
N SER A 79 2.16 -2.79 12.91
CA SER A 79 2.84 -1.53 12.56
C SER A 79 2.41 -0.36 13.44
N LEU A 80 1.11 -0.24 13.73
CA LEU A 80 0.56 0.81 14.57
C LEU A 80 0.96 0.64 16.05
N ALA A 81 1.04 -0.60 16.53
CA ALA A 81 1.53 -0.89 17.87
C ALA A 81 2.98 -0.39 18.06
N GLY A 82 3.87 -0.66 17.08
CA GLY A 82 5.24 -0.14 17.10
C GLY A 82 5.33 1.38 16.99
N PHE A 83 4.40 2.04 16.27
CA PHE A 83 4.28 3.50 16.28
C PHE A 83 3.87 4.02 17.66
N ASN A 84 2.83 3.42 18.26
CA ASN A 84 2.32 3.81 19.57
C ASN A 84 3.38 3.69 20.67
N GLU A 85 4.15 2.61 20.66
CA GLU A 85 5.25 2.41 21.60
C GLU A 85 6.33 3.49 21.44
N ARG A 86 6.74 3.77 20.19
CA ARG A 86 7.80 4.75 19.89
C ARG A 86 7.38 6.19 20.22
N GLU A 87 6.17 6.58 19.86
CA GLU A 87 5.67 7.96 19.97
C GLU A 87 4.85 8.20 21.25
N ASN A 88 4.71 7.18 22.11
CA ASN A 88 3.87 7.22 23.31
C ASN A 88 2.42 7.66 23.02
N THR A 89 1.80 7.04 22.01
CA THR A 89 0.41 7.30 21.59
C THR A 89 -0.49 6.09 21.82
N ARG A 90 -1.81 6.25 21.61
CA ARG A 90 -2.82 5.22 21.88
C ARG A 90 -3.80 5.04 20.71
N TYR A 91 -3.30 5.11 19.49
CA TYR A 91 -4.12 4.90 18.30
C TYR A 91 -4.58 3.44 18.21
N GLU A 92 -5.86 3.25 17.95
CA GLU A 92 -6.44 1.94 17.62
C GLU A 92 -6.64 1.81 16.12
N PHE A 93 -6.37 0.63 15.57
CA PHE A 93 -6.58 0.37 14.16
C PHE A 93 -8.08 0.40 13.81
N VAL A 94 -8.42 1.08 12.72
CA VAL A 94 -9.80 1.18 12.21
C VAL A 94 -9.99 0.30 10.99
N LYS A 95 -9.26 0.57 9.90
CA LYS A 95 -9.36 -0.18 8.63
C LYS A 95 -8.19 0.10 7.70
N VAL A 96 -7.85 -0.85 6.84
CA VAL A 96 -7.01 -0.61 5.66
C VAL A 96 -7.80 0.20 4.63
N ILE A 97 -7.15 1.19 4.01
CA ILE A 97 -7.71 2.01 2.93
C ILE A 97 -7.27 1.45 1.58
N LYS A 98 -5.97 1.20 1.43
CA LYS A 98 -5.35 0.58 0.26
C LYS A 98 -4.00 0.01 0.62
N ALA A 99 -3.50 -0.90 -0.21
CA ALA A 99 -2.14 -1.40 -0.12
C ALA A 99 -1.57 -1.63 -1.51
N ASN A 100 -0.27 -1.41 -1.66
CA ASN A 100 0.51 -1.84 -2.81
C ASN A 100 1.53 -2.88 -2.36
N LEU A 101 1.98 -3.69 -3.32
CA LEU A 101 3.02 -4.68 -3.11
C LEU A 101 4.11 -4.54 -4.15
N PHE A 102 5.33 -4.83 -3.72
CA PHE A 102 6.49 -5.03 -4.58
C PHE A 102 7.02 -6.45 -4.37
N THR A 103 6.97 -7.28 -5.41
CA THR A 103 7.59 -8.61 -5.39
C THR A 103 9.09 -8.48 -5.59
N THR A 104 9.86 -9.05 -4.67
CA THR A 104 11.31 -9.12 -4.81
C THR A 104 11.69 -10.36 -5.64
N GLY A 105 12.93 -10.44 -6.10
CA GLY A 105 13.49 -11.69 -6.65
C GLY A 105 13.71 -12.79 -5.59
N THR A 106 13.07 -12.70 -4.43
CA THR A 106 13.21 -13.60 -3.28
C THR A 106 11.81 -13.95 -2.72
N PRO A 107 11.69 -14.89 -1.75
CA PRO A 107 10.40 -15.26 -1.16
C PRO A 107 9.75 -14.16 -0.29
N ALA A 108 10.12 -12.90 -0.47
CA ALA A 108 9.65 -11.79 0.33
C ALA A 108 8.79 -10.85 -0.51
N VAL A 109 7.82 -10.22 0.15
CA VAL A 109 6.99 -9.19 -0.44
C VAL A 109 7.12 -7.93 0.39
N MET A 110 7.34 -6.80 -0.28
CA MET A 110 7.32 -5.51 0.39
C MET A 110 5.94 -4.89 0.22
N TYR A 111 5.24 -4.70 1.34
CA TYR A 111 3.93 -4.06 1.38
C TYR A 111 4.04 -2.59 1.74
N PHE A 112 3.23 -1.78 1.07
CA PHE A 112 3.08 -0.35 1.28
C PHE A 112 1.61 -0.09 1.61
N ILE A 113 1.31 -0.01 2.90
CA ILE A 113 -0.07 -0.06 3.41
C ILE A 113 -0.48 1.33 3.85
N THR A 114 -1.62 1.82 3.36
CA THR A 114 -2.30 3.01 3.90
C THR A 114 -3.54 2.57 4.66
N PHE A 115 -3.65 2.99 5.92
CA PHE A 115 -4.75 2.58 6.80
C PHE A 115 -5.19 3.72 7.72
N LYS A 116 -6.34 3.58 8.38
CA LYS A 116 -6.83 4.54 9.39
C LYS A 116 -6.59 4.03 10.79
N GLY A 117 -6.07 4.92 11.64
CA GLY A 117 -5.94 4.73 13.08
C GLY A 117 -6.70 5.82 13.82
N LYS A 118 -7.24 5.50 14.99
CA LYS A 118 -8.07 6.41 15.79
C LYS A 118 -7.51 6.51 17.21
N ASP A 119 -7.06 7.70 17.59
CA ASP A 119 -6.81 7.99 18.99
C ASP A 119 -8.13 8.42 19.65
N PRO A 120 -8.47 7.93 20.85
CA PRO A 120 -9.64 8.38 21.62
C PRO A 120 -9.66 9.88 21.90
N SER A 121 -8.51 10.56 21.85
CA SER A 121 -8.37 11.99 22.13
C SER A 121 -8.73 12.90 20.95
N TYR A 122 -8.89 12.35 19.74
CA TYR A 122 -9.29 13.10 18.55
C TYR A 122 -10.71 12.75 18.13
N ASP A 123 -11.39 13.61 17.37
CA ASP A 123 -12.76 13.38 16.85
C ASP A 123 -12.78 12.59 15.53
N GLN A 124 -11.72 12.68 14.73
CA GLN A 124 -11.60 11.96 13.46
C GLN A 124 -10.45 10.94 13.47
N PRO A 125 -10.59 9.79 12.77
CA PRO A 125 -9.46 8.90 12.49
C PRO A 125 -8.44 9.59 11.58
N ARG A 126 -7.16 9.28 11.76
CA ARG A 126 -6.06 9.78 10.94
C ARG A 126 -5.52 8.68 10.02
N GLU A 127 -4.93 9.07 8.91
CA GLU A 127 -4.28 8.13 8.00
C GLU A 127 -2.84 7.84 8.43
N PHE A 128 -2.47 6.58 8.38
CA PHE A 128 -1.13 6.06 8.61
C PHE A 128 -0.61 5.40 7.34
N ARG A 129 0.70 5.39 7.21
CA ARG A 129 1.42 4.65 6.18
C ARG A 129 2.42 3.72 6.84
N ALA A 130 2.38 2.45 6.47
CA ALA A 130 3.32 1.44 6.94
C ALA A 130 4.02 0.75 5.77
N LYS A 131 5.33 0.55 5.93
CA LYS A 131 6.16 -0.24 5.03
C LYS A 131 6.60 -1.50 5.74
N VAL A 132 6.20 -2.65 5.21
CA VAL A 132 6.44 -3.95 5.85
C VAL A 132 7.11 -4.88 4.87
N PHE A 133 8.18 -5.54 5.31
CA PHE A 133 8.82 -6.61 4.57
C PHE A 133 8.30 -7.95 5.10
N TYR A 134 7.44 -8.60 4.32
CA TYR A 134 6.76 -9.83 4.68
C TYR A 134 7.49 -11.05 4.13
N PHE A 135 7.59 -12.09 4.98
CA PHE A 135 8.14 -13.39 4.62
C PHE A 135 7.11 -14.47 4.94
N TYR A 136 7.02 -15.52 4.12
CA TYR A 136 6.10 -16.63 4.38
C TYR A 136 6.46 -17.48 5.61
N HIS A 137 7.74 -17.56 5.95
CA HIS A 137 8.25 -18.48 6.98
C HIS A 137 8.99 -17.80 8.13
N TYR A 138 9.03 -16.46 8.13
CA TYR A 138 9.72 -15.67 9.15
C TYR A 138 8.82 -14.52 9.61
N PRO A 139 9.01 -14.02 10.84
CA PRO A 139 8.31 -12.84 11.30
C PRO A 139 8.48 -11.67 10.31
N PRO A 140 7.42 -10.88 10.05
CA PRO A 140 7.52 -9.69 9.24
C PRO A 140 8.53 -8.70 9.83
N LYS A 141 9.23 -7.97 8.96
CA LYS A 141 10.04 -6.82 9.39
C LYS A 141 9.27 -5.54 9.15
N TYR A 142 8.92 -4.86 10.23
CA TYR A 142 8.29 -3.55 10.23
C TYR A 142 9.34 -2.47 9.98
N ILE A 143 9.38 -1.92 8.77
CA ILE A 143 10.42 -0.97 8.37
C ILE A 143 10.11 0.42 8.94
N PHE A 144 8.88 0.89 8.75
CA PHE A 144 8.36 2.06 9.45
C PHE A 144 6.83 2.08 9.43
N CYS A 145 6.28 2.89 10.32
CA CYS A 145 4.87 3.25 10.39
C CYS A 145 4.83 4.70 10.85
N ASP A 146 4.16 5.58 10.11
CA ASP A 146 4.07 7.01 10.42
C ASP A 146 2.70 7.58 10.05
N LEU A 147 2.33 8.70 10.67
CA LEU A 147 1.20 9.51 10.23
C LEU A 147 1.44 9.99 8.80
N LYS A 148 0.45 9.75 7.93
CA LYS A 148 0.42 10.36 6.61
C LYS A 148 0.24 11.86 6.83
N HIS A 149 1.24 12.64 6.46
CA HIS A 149 1.18 14.09 6.62
C HIS A 149 0.05 14.61 5.73
N GLU A 150 -1.00 15.15 6.35
CA GLU A 150 -1.98 15.94 5.63
C GLU A 150 -1.25 17.22 5.17
N LYS A 151 -1.33 17.55 3.88
CA LYS A 151 -0.92 18.88 3.43
C LYS A 151 -1.74 19.88 4.23
N MET A 152 -1.12 20.54 5.20
CA MET A 152 -1.74 21.60 5.99
C MET A 152 -2.16 22.70 5.01
N VAL A 153 -3.41 22.69 4.58
CA VAL A 153 -4.03 23.83 3.90
C VAL A 153 -4.12 24.90 4.97
N ARG A 154 -3.13 25.79 5.02
CA ARG A 154 -3.22 27.00 5.84
C ARG A 154 -4.44 27.76 5.34
N LEU A 155 -5.55 27.68 6.06
CA LEU A 155 -6.56 28.74 6.00
C LEU A 155 -5.87 30.00 6.53
N GLN A 156 -5.42 30.85 5.60
CA GLN A 156 -5.15 32.24 5.93
C GLN A 156 -6.49 32.86 6.33
N LYS A 157 -6.59 33.24 7.61
CA LYS A 157 -7.57 34.21 8.09
C LYS A 157 -7.05 35.61 7.81
#